data_AF-A0A533ZIK3-F1
#
_entry.id   AF-A0A533ZIK3-F1
#
_cell.length_a   1.000
_cell.length_b   1.000
_cell.length_c   1.000
_cell.angle_alpha   90.00
_cell.angle_beta   90.00
_cell.angle_gamma   90.00
#
_symmetry.space_group_name_H-M   'P 1'
#
loop_
_entity.id
_entity.type
_entity.pdbx_description
1 polymer ?
#
loop_
_entity_poly.entity_id
_entity_poly.type
_entity_poly.pdbx_seq_one_letter_code
_entity_poly.pdbx_strand_id
1 'polypeptide(L)'
;MTEWLKQPGFLGTHATIGADLSQLMAALFTVLFVIGWFQAKKGLGTNHHWLMLGGMVAMLGFFTSYYLFRQLGVLAFEGKEGFGGSQSLYDHVFIPLLTFHITLVVIGLVMAVYMIVLGFRAQAFAEGRRILRDRLLQTSWARVGTIFGSIAAVVLLIFFS
;
A
#
# COMPACT_ATOMS: atom_id res chain seq x y z
N MET A 1 -1.48 -11.33 -21.00
CA MET A 1 -1.01 -10.25 -20.10
C MET A 1 -0.06 -10.79 -19.04
N THR A 2 -0.41 -11.91 -18.39
CA THR A 2 0.43 -12.61 -17.40
C THR A 2 1.81 -13.01 -17.91
N GLU A 3 1.90 -13.59 -19.12
CA GLU A 3 3.17 -13.99 -19.74
C GLU A 3 4.10 -12.80 -20.04
N TRP A 4 3.54 -11.64 -20.36
CA TRP A 4 4.34 -10.43 -20.60
C TRP A 4 4.97 -9.92 -19.29
N LEU A 5 4.22 -9.97 -18.18
CA LEU A 5 4.73 -9.55 -16.87
C LEU A 5 5.88 -10.42 -16.35
N LYS A 6 6.03 -11.65 -16.87
CA LYS A 6 7.12 -12.59 -16.53
C LYS A 6 8.38 -12.40 -17.36
N GLN A 7 8.35 -11.61 -18.43
CA GLN A 7 9.52 -11.35 -19.28
C GLN A 7 10.60 -10.58 -18.50
N PRO A 8 11.88 -10.61 -18.95
CA PRO A 8 12.95 -9.83 -18.34
C PRO A 8 12.60 -8.35 -18.24
N GLY A 9 12.92 -7.77 -17.08
CA GLY A 9 12.64 -6.38 -16.75
C GLY A 9 13.42 -5.38 -17.62
N PHE A 10 12.94 -4.15 -17.65
CA PHE A 10 13.54 -3.05 -18.41
C PHE A 10 14.66 -2.33 -17.65
N LEU A 11 14.83 -2.59 -16.36
CA LEU A 11 15.93 -2.04 -15.55
C LEU A 11 17.24 -2.82 -15.69
N GLY A 12 17.29 -3.85 -16.54
CA GLY A 12 18.51 -4.62 -16.83
C GLY A 12 18.97 -5.52 -15.68
N THR A 13 18.08 -5.85 -14.75
CA THR A 13 18.34 -6.79 -13.65
C THR A 13 17.76 -8.18 -13.97
N HIS A 14 17.97 -9.16 -13.09
CA HIS A 14 17.29 -10.47 -13.19
C HIS A 14 15.78 -10.41 -12.87
N ALA A 15 15.25 -9.23 -12.51
CA ALA A 15 13.85 -9.05 -12.22
C ALA A 15 12.98 -9.11 -13.49
N THR A 16 11.68 -9.32 -13.30
CA THR A 16 10.70 -9.36 -14.38
C THR A 16 10.10 -7.99 -14.65
N ILE A 17 9.46 -7.78 -15.82
CA ILE A 17 8.71 -6.55 -16.14
C ILE A 17 7.71 -6.22 -15.04
N GLY A 18 7.00 -7.22 -14.50
CA GLY A 18 6.06 -7.02 -13.41
C GLY A 18 6.73 -6.51 -12.13
N ALA A 19 7.94 -6.98 -11.81
CA ALA A 19 8.71 -6.50 -10.66
C ALA A 19 9.18 -5.05 -10.85
N ASP A 20 9.71 -4.72 -12.03
CA ASP A 20 10.16 -3.35 -12.33
C ASP A 20 8.97 -2.36 -12.33
N LEU A 21 7.82 -2.76 -12.90
CA LEU A 21 6.61 -1.96 -12.87
C LEU A 21 6.11 -1.75 -11.43
N SER A 22 6.11 -2.80 -10.61
CA SER A 22 5.75 -2.71 -9.20
C SER A 22 6.66 -1.75 -8.44
N GLN A 23 7.97 -1.81 -8.68
CA GLN A 23 8.93 -0.91 -8.05
C GLN A 23 8.74 0.54 -8.50
N LEU A 24 8.49 0.77 -9.80
CA LEU A 24 8.22 2.10 -10.34
C LEU A 24 6.94 2.70 -9.73
N MET A 25 5.87 1.91 -9.61
CA MET A 25 4.64 2.33 -8.96
C MET A 25 4.85 2.62 -7.47
N ALA A 26 5.62 1.79 -6.76
CA ALA A 26 5.96 2.03 -5.36
C ALA A 26 6.72 3.35 -5.17
N ALA A 27 7.69 3.64 -6.03
CA ALA A 27 8.42 4.91 -6.03
C ALA A 27 7.47 6.09 -6.32
N LEU A 28 6.61 5.97 -7.33
CA LEU A 28 5.61 6.98 -7.67
C LEU A 28 4.69 7.29 -6.48
N PHE A 29 4.08 6.28 -5.87
CA PHE A 29 3.19 6.47 -4.73
C PHE A 29 3.92 7.06 -3.51
N THR A 30 5.16 6.66 -3.28
CA THR A 30 5.99 7.25 -2.22
C THR A 30 6.19 8.74 -2.46
N VAL A 31 6.54 9.16 -3.67
CA VAL A 31 6.68 10.58 -4.02
C VAL A 31 5.36 11.33 -3.84
N LEU A 32 4.23 10.76 -4.29
CA LEU A 32 2.91 11.36 -4.11
C LEU A 32 2.56 11.55 -2.62
N PHE A 33 2.87 10.57 -1.77
CA PHE A 33 2.65 10.70 -0.32
C PHE A 33 3.58 11.72 0.34
N VAL A 34 4.83 11.83 -0.11
CA VAL A 34 5.75 12.89 0.34
C VAL A 34 5.21 14.27 -0.06
N ILE A 35 4.72 14.42 -1.28
CA ILE A 35 4.05 15.66 -1.73
C ILE A 35 2.82 15.94 -0.86
N GLY A 36 1.98 14.93 -0.61
CA GLY A 36 0.81 15.04 0.27
C GLY A 36 1.17 15.47 1.68
N TRP A 37 2.26 14.94 2.24
CA TRP A 37 2.81 15.37 3.53
C TRP A 37 3.20 16.84 3.53
N PHE A 38 3.92 17.30 2.50
CA PHE A 38 4.27 18.72 2.37
C PHE A 38 3.03 19.62 2.24
N GLN A 39 2.01 19.18 1.51
CA GLN A 39 0.74 19.90 1.41
C GLN A 39 0.04 20.01 2.78
N ALA A 40 0.02 18.93 3.57
CA ALA A 40 -0.52 18.94 4.92
C ALA A 40 0.24 19.90 5.83
N LYS A 41 1.58 19.86 5.81
CA LYS A 41 2.45 20.77 6.59
C LYS A 41 2.24 22.24 6.25
N LYS A 42 1.90 22.55 4.99
CA LYS A 42 1.59 23.92 4.52
C LYS A 42 0.13 24.33 4.73
N GLY A 43 -0.70 23.49 5.35
CA GLY A 43 -2.12 23.77 5.55
C GLY A 43 -2.96 23.70 4.27
N LEU A 44 -2.45 23.10 3.19
CA LEU A 44 -3.15 22.92 1.91
C LEU A 44 -4.11 21.72 1.97
N GLY A 45 -5.05 21.76 2.91
CA GLY A 45 -5.92 20.63 3.27
C GLY A 45 -6.76 20.10 2.10
N THR A 46 -7.24 20.98 1.21
CA THR A 46 -8.01 20.56 0.02
C THR A 46 -7.17 19.73 -0.94
N ASN A 47 -5.99 20.23 -1.32
CA ASN A 47 -5.11 19.52 -2.24
C ASN A 47 -4.61 18.21 -1.62
N HIS A 48 -4.26 18.26 -0.33
CA HIS A 48 -3.84 17.07 0.42
C HIS A 48 -4.92 15.98 0.37
N HIS A 49 -6.17 16.32 0.69
CA HIS A 49 -7.26 15.33 0.69
C HIS A 49 -7.47 14.68 -0.69
N TRP A 50 -7.48 15.47 -1.76
CA TRP A 50 -7.66 14.95 -3.10
C TRP A 50 -6.49 14.07 -3.54
N LEU A 51 -5.25 14.49 -3.23
CA LEU A 51 -4.07 13.70 -3.53
C LEU A 51 -4.05 12.38 -2.77
N MET A 52 -4.36 12.40 -1.47
CA MET A 52 -4.39 11.18 -0.65
C MET A 52 -5.51 10.23 -1.07
N LEU A 53 -6.70 10.74 -1.38
CA LEU A 53 -7.81 9.92 -1.86
C LEU A 53 -7.53 9.32 -3.24
N GLY A 54 -7.08 10.14 -4.19
CA GLY A 54 -6.73 9.68 -5.54
C GLY A 54 -5.57 8.68 -5.50
N GLY A 55 -4.54 8.97 -4.71
CA GLY A 55 -3.43 8.05 -4.46
C GLY A 55 -3.88 6.73 -3.86
N MET A 56 -4.79 6.74 -2.89
CA MET A 56 -5.36 5.52 -2.31
C MET A 56 -6.14 4.69 -3.34
N VAL A 57 -7.04 5.33 -4.10
CA VAL A 57 -7.84 4.63 -5.13
C VAL A 57 -6.94 4.03 -6.19
N ALA A 58 -5.94 4.78 -6.67
CA ALA A 58 -4.96 4.29 -7.63
C ALA A 58 -4.12 3.15 -7.06
N MET A 59 -3.68 3.26 -5.81
CA MET A 59 -2.92 2.22 -5.10
C MET A 59 -3.75 0.94 -4.95
N LEU A 60 -5.00 1.02 -4.47
CA LEU A 60 -5.89 -0.13 -4.36
C LEU A 60 -6.19 -0.76 -5.72
N GLY A 61 -6.42 0.07 -6.76
CA GLY A 61 -6.62 -0.40 -8.12
C GLY A 61 -5.39 -1.12 -8.67
N PHE A 62 -4.20 -0.55 -8.47
CA PHE A 62 -2.93 -1.18 -8.84
C PHE A 62 -2.73 -2.49 -8.09
N PHE A 63 -2.83 -2.49 -6.75
CA PHE A 63 -2.64 -3.71 -5.95
C PHE A 63 -3.64 -4.78 -6.33
N THR A 64 -4.94 -4.46 -6.45
CA THR A 64 -5.97 -5.44 -6.83
C THR A 64 -5.69 -6.02 -8.21
N SER A 65 -5.40 -5.17 -9.20
CA SER A 65 -5.08 -5.63 -10.56
C SER A 65 -3.81 -6.47 -10.57
N TYR A 66 -2.77 -6.01 -9.91
CA TYR A 66 -1.49 -6.71 -9.79
C TYR A 66 -1.65 -8.07 -9.09
N TYR A 67 -2.48 -8.16 -8.04
CA TYR A 67 -2.78 -9.41 -7.36
C TYR A 67 -3.57 -10.38 -8.23
N LEU A 68 -4.61 -9.89 -8.91
CA LEU A 68 -5.44 -10.66 -9.84
C LEU A 68 -4.62 -11.21 -11.02
N PHE A 69 -3.72 -10.40 -11.58
CA PHE A 69 -2.91 -10.81 -12.73
C PHE A 69 -1.70 -11.67 -12.36
N ARG A 70 -1.16 -11.56 -11.14
CA ARG A 70 0.05 -12.28 -10.73
C ARG A 70 -0.24 -13.55 -9.90
N GLN A 71 -1.51 -13.85 -9.56
CA GLN A 71 -1.93 -15.05 -8.80
C GLN A 71 -1.11 -15.31 -7.51
N LEU A 72 -0.69 -14.24 -6.84
CA LEU A 72 0.29 -14.26 -5.74
C LEU A 72 -0.30 -14.58 -4.36
N GLY A 73 -1.41 -15.32 -4.29
CA GLY A 73 -1.81 -16.01 -3.06
C GLY A 73 -1.01 -17.30 -2.86
N VAL A 74 -0.82 -18.06 -3.95
CA VAL A 74 -0.14 -19.38 -3.93
C VAL A 74 1.28 -19.29 -4.52
N LEU A 75 1.49 -18.46 -5.55
CA LEU A 75 2.81 -18.30 -6.18
C LEU A 75 3.76 -17.32 -5.46
N ALA A 76 3.27 -16.52 -4.51
CA ALA A 76 4.14 -15.67 -3.68
C ALA A 76 4.97 -16.47 -2.66
N PHE A 77 4.50 -17.67 -2.30
CA PHE A 77 5.32 -18.62 -1.54
C PHE A 77 6.41 -19.27 -2.40
N GLU A 78 6.22 -19.31 -3.72
CA GLU A 78 7.24 -19.71 -4.70
C GLU A 78 8.11 -18.53 -5.16
N GLY A 79 8.47 -17.60 -4.26
CA GLY A 79 9.35 -16.45 -4.55
C GLY A 79 10.72 -16.79 -5.19
N LYS A 80 11.00 -18.08 -5.37
CA LYS A 80 12.10 -18.64 -6.14
C LYS A 80 11.96 -18.41 -7.65
N GLU A 81 10.74 -18.30 -8.18
CA GLU A 81 10.52 -17.93 -9.60
C GLU A 81 10.96 -16.49 -9.86
N GLY A 82 12.13 -16.32 -10.47
CA GLY A 82 12.71 -15.03 -10.83
C GLY A 82 13.76 -14.49 -9.84
N PHE A 83 14.07 -15.22 -8.76
CA PHE A 83 15.20 -14.88 -7.90
C PHE A 83 16.51 -15.43 -8.51
N GLY A 84 17.34 -14.55 -9.05
CA GLY A 84 18.61 -14.91 -9.71
C GLY A 84 19.81 -15.16 -8.77
N GLY A 85 19.63 -15.01 -7.46
CA GLY A 85 20.70 -15.14 -6.47
C GLY A 85 20.90 -16.57 -5.95
N SER A 86 21.91 -16.76 -5.10
CA SER A 86 22.16 -18.06 -4.44
C SER A 86 21.05 -18.41 -3.45
N GLN A 87 20.84 -19.71 -3.20
CA GLN A 87 19.85 -20.18 -2.22
C GLN A 87 20.08 -19.58 -0.81
N SER A 88 21.34 -19.37 -0.42
CA SER A 88 21.67 -18.72 0.86
C SER A 88 21.11 -17.28 0.94
N LEU A 89 21.28 -16.48 -0.12
CA LEU A 89 20.70 -15.13 -0.19
C LEU A 89 19.18 -15.16 -0.23
N TYR A 90 18.59 -16.16 -0.88
CA TYR A 90 17.14 -16.33 -0.91
C TYR A 90 16.59 -16.53 0.52
N ASP A 91 17.14 -17.49 1.26
CA ASP A 91 16.61 -17.91 2.55
C ASP A 91 16.90 -16.90 3.66
N HIS A 92 18.09 -16.28 3.67
CA HIS A 92 18.54 -15.46 4.79
C HIS A 92 18.38 -13.95 4.57
N VAL A 93 18.14 -13.51 3.34
CA VAL A 93 18.02 -12.08 3.01
C VAL A 93 16.70 -11.78 2.31
N PHE A 94 16.39 -12.47 1.21
CA PHE A 94 15.19 -12.20 0.43
C PHE A 94 13.91 -12.50 1.22
N ILE A 95 13.76 -13.70 1.77
CA ILE A 95 12.55 -14.07 2.53
C ILE A 95 12.33 -13.14 3.74
N PRO A 96 13.34 -12.87 4.61
CA PRO A 96 13.14 -11.94 5.73
C PRO A 96 12.76 -10.52 5.30
N LEU A 97 13.41 -9.96 4.27
CA LEU A 97 13.10 -8.63 3.76
C LEU A 97 11.69 -8.57 3.15
N LEU A 98 11.32 -9.57 2.36
CA LEU A 98 10.00 -9.67 1.76
C LEU A 98 8.92 -9.79 2.85
N THR A 99 9.17 -10.61 3.87
CA THR A 99 8.26 -10.77 5.01
C THR A 99 8.09 -9.45 5.76
N PHE A 100 9.18 -8.75 6.05
CA PHE A 100 9.14 -7.44 6.69
C PHE A 100 8.38 -6.42 5.84
N HIS A 101 8.65 -6.36 4.53
CA HIS A 101 7.95 -5.47 3.60
C HIS A 101 6.44 -5.74 3.59
N ILE A 102 6.02 -6.99 3.41
CA ILE A 102 4.60 -7.38 3.41
C ILE A 102 3.95 -7.01 4.74
N THR A 103 4.63 -7.24 5.86
CA THR A 103 4.13 -6.86 7.20
C THR A 103 3.89 -5.35 7.28
N LEU A 104 4.83 -4.53 6.80
CA LEU A 104 4.66 -3.07 6.76
C LEU A 104 3.51 -2.65 5.85
N VAL A 105 3.36 -3.29 4.69
CA VAL A 105 2.26 -3.00 3.75
C VAL A 105 0.91 -3.34 4.38
N VAL A 106 0.78 -4.47 5.08
CA VAL A 106 -0.45 -4.86 5.79
C VAL A 106 -0.81 -3.83 6.86
N ILE A 107 0.15 -3.44 7.71
CA ILE A 107 -0.06 -2.40 8.72
C ILE A 107 -0.45 -1.08 8.05
N GLY A 108 0.25 -0.70 6.99
CA GLY A 108 0.02 0.52 6.21
C GLY A 108 -1.37 0.57 5.61
N LEU A 109 -1.87 -0.52 5.02
CA LEU A 109 -3.21 -0.61 4.44
C LEU A 109 -4.29 -0.39 5.50
N VAL A 110 -4.19 -1.05 6.66
CA VAL A 110 -5.17 -0.87 7.74
C VAL A 110 -5.12 0.55 8.28
N MET A 111 -3.92 1.07 8.53
CA MET A 111 -3.72 2.45 8.97
C MET A 111 -4.27 3.44 7.95
N ALA A 112 -4.13 3.19 6.66
CA ALA A 112 -4.55 4.14 5.65
C ALA A 112 -6.08 4.22 5.53
N VAL A 113 -6.80 3.09 5.62
CA VAL A 113 -8.27 3.09 5.71
C VAL A 113 -8.71 3.87 6.95
N TYR A 114 -8.11 3.59 8.10
CA TYR A 114 -8.38 4.31 9.34
C TYR A 114 -8.15 5.82 9.20
N MET A 115 -6.99 6.22 8.67
CA MET A 115 -6.60 7.63 8.54
C MET A 115 -7.45 8.38 7.52
N ILE A 116 -7.93 7.73 6.46
CA ILE A 116 -8.88 8.33 5.52
C ILE A 116 -10.20 8.62 6.23
N VAL A 117 -10.79 7.62 6.91
CA VAL A 117 -12.03 7.82 7.68
C VAL A 117 -11.85 8.92 8.71
N LEU A 118 -10.72 8.93 9.40
CA LEU A 118 -10.39 9.98 10.37
C LEU A 118 -10.27 11.35 9.70
N GLY A 119 -9.58 11.47 8.57
CA GLY A 119 -9.44 12.71 7.81
C GLY A 119 -10.78 13.28 7.37
N PHE A 120 -11.69 12.44 6.85
CA PHE A 120 -13.04 12.86 6.50
C PHE A 120 -13.87 13.30 7.71
N ARG A 121 -13.68 12.69 8.88
CA ARG A 121 -14.34 13.10 10.13
C ARG A 121 -13.73 14.36 10.73
N ALA A 122 -12.43 14.57 10.50
CA ALA A 122 -11.67 15.71 10.98
C ALA A 122 -11.95 16.98 10.22
N GLN A 123 -12.38 16.87 8.97
CA GLN A 123 -12.50 18.03 8.10
C GLN A 123 -13.65 18.97 8.53
N ALA A 124 -13.42 20.26 8.33
CA ALA A 124 -14.43 21.29 8.20
C ALA A 124 -14.19 22.07 6.90
N PHE A 125 -15.21 22.78 6.45
CA PHE A 125 -15.10 23.69 5.33
C PHE A 125 -15.19 25.13 5.86
N ALA A 126 -14.19 25.94 5.53
CA ALA A 126 -14.18 27.38 5.77
C ALA A 126 -13.79 28.05 4.45
N GLU A 127 -14.62 28.99 3.98
CA GLU A 127 -14.36 29.75 2.75
C GLU A 127 -14.04 28.86 1.52
N GLY A 128 -14.75 27.73 1.38
CA GLY A 128 -14.54 26.77 0.29
C GLY A 128 -13.27 25.92 0.41
N ARG A 129 -12.50 26.05 1.49
CA ARG A 129 -11.28 25.26 1.76
C ARG A 129 -11.52 24.23 2.85
N ARG A 130 -10.89 23.05 2.69
CA ARG A 130 -10.85 22.04 3.74
C ARG A 130 -9.83 22.43 4.81
N ILE A 131 -10.31 22.54 6.04
CA ILE A 131 -9.51 22.78 7.24
C ILE A 131 -9.75 21.65 8.25
N LEU A 132 -8.91 21.54 9.27
CA LEU A 132 -9.15 20.62 10.38
C LEU A 132 -10.12 21.29 11.39
N ARG A 133 -11.07 20.52 11.91
CA ARG A 133 -11.92 20.95 13.02
C ARG A 133 -11.06 21.16 14.25
N ASP A 134 -11.37 22.23 14.99
CA ASP A 134 -10.80 22.46 16.32
C ASP A 134 -11.53 21.60 17.36
N ARG A 135 -11.37 20.28 17.25
CA ARG A 135 -11.92 19.29 18.18
C ARG A 135 -10.97 18.10 18.26
N LEU A 136 -10.73 17.60 19.47
CA LEU A 136 -10.04 16.33 19.66
C LEU A 136 -10.88 15.19 19.06
N LEU A 137 -10.36 14.56 18.01
CA LEU A 137 -10.96 13.36 17.43
C LEU A 137 -10.43 12.15 18.20
N GLN A 138 -11.08 11.85 19.32
CA GLN A 138 -10.79 10.62 20.05
C GLN A 138 -11.57 9.45 19.44
N THR A 139 -10.88 8.33 19.28
CA THR A 139 -11.51 7.03 19.03
C THR A 139 -11.05 6.09 20.14
N SER A 140 -11.91 5.18 20.59
CA SER A 140 -11.52 4.20 21.60
C SER A 140 -10.63 3.12 20.99
N TRP A 141 -9.67 2.62 21.78
CA TRP A 141 -8.84 1.47 21.39
C TRP A 141 -9.66 0.23 21.06
N ALA A 142 -10.82 0.05 21.69
CA ALA A 142 -11.76 -1.01 21.35
C ALA A 142 -12.23 -0.90 19.89
N ARG A 143 -12.64 0.30 19.45
CA ARG A 143 -13.11 0.52 18.07
C ARG A 143 -11.98 0.38 17.06
N VAL A 144 -10.77 0.83 17.39
CA VAL A 144 -9.57 0.59 16.56
C VAL A 144 -9.32 -0.90 16.44
N GLY A 145 -9.29 -1.63 17.56
CA GLY A 145 -9.12 -3.08 17.61
C GLY A 145 -10.16 -3.83 16.80
N THR A 146 -11.44 -3.43 16.85
CA THR A 146 -12.49 -4.02 16.01
C THR A 146 -12.23 -3.80 14.53
N ILE A 147 -11.87 -2.57 14.11
CA ILE A 147 -11.59 -2.28 12.69
C ILE A 147 -10.39 -3.11 12.21
N PHE A 148 -9.29 -3.09 12.97
CA PHE A 148 -8.08 -3.85 12.66
C PHE A 148 -8.36 -5.36 12.61
N GLY A 149 -9.03 -5.90 13.62
CA GLY A 149 -9.37 -7.32 13.70
C GLY A 149 -10.30 -7.77 12.58
N SER A 150 -11.29 -6.96 12.22
CA SER A 150 -12.24 -7.27 11.13
C SER A 150 -11.52 -7.33 9.78
N ILE A 151 -10.70 -6.32 9.48
CA ILE A 151 -9.95 -6.27 8.22
C ILE A 151 -8.93 -7.42 8.18
N ALA A 152 -8.20 -7.66 9.27
CA ALA A 152 -7.27 -8.78 9.37
C ALA A 152 -7.98 -10.13 9.15
N ALA A 153 -9.14 -10.36 9.77
CA ALA A 153 -9.90 -11.59 9.60
C ALA A 153 -10.37 -11.79 8.14
N VAL A 154 -10.84 -10.73 7.48
CA VAL A 154 -11.21 -10.78 6.05
C VAL A 154 -10.00 -11.10 5.18
N VAL A 155 -8.86 -10.44 5.42
CA VAL A 155 -7.62 -10.71 4.69
C VAL A 155 -7.17 -12.16 4.90
N LEU A 156 -7.17 -12.65 6.14
CA LEU A 156 -6.82 -14.04 6.45
C LEU A 156 -7.77 -15.04 5.78
N LEU A 157 -9.09 -14.78 5.81
CA LEU A 157 -10.08 -15.63 5.13
C LEU A 157 -9.83 -15.70 3.62
N ILE A 158 -9.55 -14.58 2.96
CA ILE A 158 -9.21 -14.54 1.53
C ILE A 158 -7.89 -15.27 1.25
N PHE A 159 -6.95 -15.24 2.19
CA PHE A 159 -5.64 -15.86 2.03
C PHE A 159 -5.65 -17.37 2.26
N PHE A 160 -6.57 -17.87 3.10
CA PHE A 160 -6.71 -19.28 3.44
C PHE A 160 -7.89 -19.98 2.73
N SER A 161 -8.63 -19.30 1.85
CA SER A 161 -9.68 -19.85 0.97
C SER A 161 -9.13 -20.23 -0.39
#